data_AF-V6L2S0-F1
#
_entry.id   AF-V6L2S0-F1
#
_cell.length_a   1.000
_cell.length_b   1.000
_cell.length_c   1.000
_cell.angle_alpha   90.00
_cell.angle_beta   90.00
_cell.angle_gamma   90.00
#
_symmetry.space_group_name_H-M   'P 1'
#
loop_
_entity.id
_entity.type
_entity.pdbx_description
1 polymer ?
#
loop_
_entity_poly.entity_id
_entity_poly.type
_entity_poly.pdbx_seq_one_letter_code
_entity_poly.pdbx_strand_id
1 'polypeptide(L)'
;MHRETRRVIDGMHRLRAARFRGDELIEVVFVDGSSADVFVLAVELNRAHGLPLTMAERKSAAARIMDSHPHWSDRKIARTTGLAASTIASLRSSSISGTVERRTGQDGRIRPNDGTGGRQRASDLLAQNPNASVREVAKIARISVGTASDVRARLRRGEPAVTARQQAVLKLRPAAATQRTSPDYGRVLQSLRKDPSLRFTDVGRRLLRLLDGAAPGSVEQIAQIADSVPEHCRIVVVDMARECAAAWQHLADQLAGRDTA
;
A
#
# COMPACT_ATOMS: atom_id res chain seq x y z
N MET A 1 -20.92 -16.24 15.67
CA MET A 1 -21.49 -16.66 14.37
C MET A 1 -22.10 -15.44 13.72
N HIS A 2 -21.86 -15.21 12.43
CA HIS A 2 -22.47 -14.09 11.74
C HIS A 2 -23.98 -14.31 11.62
N ARG A 3 -24.81 -13.35 12.07
CA ARG A 3 -26.26 -13.54 12.12
C ARG A 3 -26.87 -13.72 10.73
N GLU A 4 -26.51 -12.86 9.80
CA GLU A 4 -27.09 -12.83 8.45
C GLU A 4 -26.69 -14.07 7.64
N THR A 5 -25.39 -14.33 7.50
CA THR A 5 -24.90 -15.44 6.66
C THR A 5 -24.83 -16.78 7.38
N ARG A 6 -25.17 -16.81 8.69
CA ARG A 6 -25.06 -17.98 9.56
C ARG A 6 -23.65 -18.59 9.61
N ARG A 7 -22.62 -17.87 9.15
CA ARG A 7 -21.24 -18.36 9.07
C ARG A 7 -20.58 -18.38 10.44
N VAL A 8 -19.89 -19.47 10.76
CA VAL A 8 -19.07 -19.58 11.97
C VAL A 8 -17.77 -18.79 11.77
N ILE A 9 -17.51 -17.87 12.70
CA ILE A 9 -16.38 -16.92 12.64
C ILE A 9 -15.25 -17.26 13.63
N ASP A 10 -15.61 -17.94 14.71
CA ASP A 10 -14.71 -18.48 15.74
C ASP A 10 -15.31 -19.79 16.28
N GLY A 11 -14.45 -20.70 16.73
CA GLY A 11 -14.88 -21.96 17.34
C GLY A 11 -15.15 -23.10 16.36
N MET A 12 -14.55 -23.09 15.16
CA MET A 12 -14.71 -24.18 14.18
C MET A 12 -14.35 -25.56 14.75
N HIS A 13 -13.33 -25.62 15.61
CA HIS A 13 -12.95 -26.84 16.31
C HIS A 13 -14.01 -27.29 17.33
N ARG A 14 -14.64 -26.35 18.05
CA ARG A 14 -15.75 -26.65 18.97
C ARG A 14 -16.97 -27.17 18.21
N LEU A 15 -17.27 -26.58 17.06
CA LEU A 15 -18.34 -27.05 16.16
C LEU A 15 -18.07 -28.47 15.67
N ARG A 16 -16.83 -28.75 15.21
CA ARG A 16 -16.44 -30.11 14.80
C ARG A 16 -16.56 -31.11 15.95
N ALA A 17 -16.13 -30.75 17.15
CA ALA A 17 -16.24 -31.60 18.33
C ALA A 17 -17.70 -31.92 18.69
N ALA A 18 -18.59 -30.93 18.69
CA ALA A 18 -20.02 -31.14 18.91
C ALA A 18 -20.61 -32.09 17.86
N ARG A 19 -20.25 -31.90 16.59
CA ARG A 19 -20.66 -32.81 15.51
C ARG A 19 -20.15 -34.24 15.71
N PHE A 20 -18.90 -34.42 16.15
CA PHE A 20 -18.36 -35.75 16.45
C PHE A 20 -19.03 -36.44 17.65
N ARG A 21 -19.55 -35.66 18.62
CA ARG A 21 -20.34 -36.20 19.72
C ARG A 21 -21.79 -36.55 19.34
N GLY A 22 -22.23 -36.15 18.14
CA GLY A 22 -23.61 -36.34 17.70
C GLY A 22 -24.58 -35.28 18.25
N ASP A 23 -24.08 -34.15 18.76
CA ASP A 23 -24.93 -33.08 19.26
C ASP A 23 -25.72 -32.46 18.09
N GLU A 24 -27.05 -32.43 18.18
CA GLU A 24 -27.92 -31.81 17.16
C GLU A 24 -27.92 -30.28 17.23
N LEU A 25 -27.65 -29.73 18.41
CA LEU A 25 -27.67 -28.30 18.70
C LEU A 25 -26.37 -27.87 19.40
N ILE A 26 -25.93 -26.65 19.10
CA ILE A 26 -24.79 -26.00 19.75
C ILE A 26 -25.14 -24.54 20.05
N GLU A 27 -24.79 -24.09 21.25
CA GLU A 27 -24.94 -22.68 21.60
C GLU A 27 -23.98 -21.80 20.80
N VAL A 28 -24.51 -20.69 20.28
CA VAL A 28 -23.76 -19.73 19.49
C VAL A 28 -24.04 -18.31 19.95
N VAL A 29 -23.00 -17.49 19.99
CA VAL A 29 -23.15 -16.03 20.11
C VAL A 29 -23.25 -15.45 18.71
N PHE A 30 -24.36 -14.75 18.43
CA PHE A 30 -24.54 -14.04 17.16
C PHE A 30 -23.79 -12.72 17.16
N VAL A 31 -23.20 -12.39 16.01
CA VAL A 31 -22.58 -11.10 15.74
C VAL A 31 -23.21 -10.50 14.51
N ASP A 32 -23.53 -9.22 14.61
CA ASP A 32 -24.13 -8.39 13.58
C ASP A 32 -23.08 -7.43 13.00
N GLY A 33 -23.19 -7.10 11.72
CA GLY A 33 -22.27 -6.18 11.03
C GLY A 33 -22.03 -6.55 9.58
N SER A 34 -21.27 -5.73 8.86
CA SER A 34 -20.91 -6.07 7.47
C SER A 34 -20.02 -7.31 7.44
N SER A 35 -20.07 -8.08 6.33
CA SER A 35 -19.19 -9.24 6.15
C SER A 35 -17.69 -8.88 6.28
N ALA A 36 -17.32 -7.64 5.94
CA ALA A 36 -15.95 -7.13 6.08
C ALA A 36 -15.59 -6.86 7.54
N ASP A 37 -16.47 -6.21 8.32
CA ASP A 37 -16.25 -5.94 9.74
C ASP A 37 -16.25 -7.24 10.57
N VAL A 38 -17.16 -8.15 10.25
CA VAL A 38 -17.27 -9.46 10.88
C VAL A 38 -16.03 -10.31 10.58
N PHE A 39 -15.44 -10.17 9.39
CA PHE A 39 -14.15 -10.80 9.07
C PHE A 39 -13.00 -10.24 9.92
N VAL A 40 -12.93 -8.93 10.13
CA VAL A 40 -11.94 -8.32 11.03
C VAL A 40 -12.09 -8.90 12.43
N LEU A 41 -13.31 -8.94 12.97
CA LEU A 41 -13.58 -9.51 14.29
C LEU A 41 -13.16 -10.99 14.37
N ALA A 42 -13.44 -11.77 13.32
CA ALA A 42 -13.00 -13.16 13.24
C ALA A 42 -11.47 -13.28 13.36
N VAL A 43 -10.72 -12.43 12.65
CA VAL A 43 -9.25 -12.42 12.71
C VAL A 43 -8.76 -12.04 14.11
N GLU A 44 -9.38 -11.08 14.78
CA GLU A 44 -9.00 -10.68 16.14
C GLU A 44 -9.24 -11.79 17.17
N LEU A 45 -10.37 -12.49 17.07
CA LEU A 45 -10.73 -13.61 17.95
C LEU A 45 -9.79 -14.80 17.75
N ASN A 46 -9.51 -15.20 16.51
CA ASN A 46 -8.60 -16.31 16.20
C ASN A 46 -7.13 -16.00 16.51
N ARG A 47 -6.78 -14.72 16.68
CA ARG A 47 -5.48 -14.30 17.19
C ARG A 47 -5.39 -14.48 18.71
N ALA A 48 -6.45 -14.15 19.43
CA ALA A 48 -6.47 -14.14 20.91
C ALA A 48 -6.79 -15.51 21.52
N HIS A 49 -7.60 -16.33 20.83
CA HIS A 49 -8.14 -17.58 21.35
C HIS A 49 -8.11 -18.70 20.30
N GLY A 50 -7.97 -19.95 20.75
CA GLY A 50 -7.99 -21.14 19.89
C GLY A 50 -6.63 -21.49 19.26
N LEU A 51 -6.67 -22.25 18.15
CA LEU A 51 -5.49 -22.58 17.35
C LEU A 51 -5.07 -21.30 16.59
N PRO A 52 -3.91 -20.69 16.89
CA PRO A 52 -3.55 -19.41 16.31
C PRO A 52 -3.39 -19.52 14.79
N LEU A 53 -3.87 -18.51 14.05
CA LEU A 53 -3.64 -18.39 12.60
C LEU A 53 -2.14 -18.56 12.29
N THR A 54 -1.80 -19.37 11.30
CA THR A 54 -0.44 -19.51 10.79
C THR A 54 0.08 -18.19 10.21
N MET A 55 1.40 -18.06 10.03
CA MET A 55 1.99 -16.88 9.39
C MET A 55 1.43 -16.61 7.99
N ALA A 56 1.13 -17.66 7.21
CA ALA A 56 0.53 -17.54 5.88
C ALA A 56 -0.91 -17.01 5.96
N GLU A 57 -1.71 -17.56 6.88
CA GLU A 57 -3.08 -17.10 7.10
C GLU A 57 -3.15 -15.66 7.61
N ARG A 58 -2.22 -15.26 8.51
CA ARG A 58 -2.11 -13.87 8.96
C ARG A 58 -1.79 -12.90 7.82
N LYS A 59 -0.91 -13.29 6.89
CA LYS A 59 -0.60 -12.49 5.68
C LYS A 59 -1.79 -12.40 4.72
N SER A 60 -2.50 -13.50 4.49
CA SER A 60 -3.72 -13.53 3.69
C SER A 60 -4.83 -12.66 4.30
N ALA A 61 -5.02 -12.75 5.63
CA ALA A 61 -5.95 -11.91 6.36
C ALA A 61 -5.59 -10.42 6.26
N ALA A 62 -4.31 -10.09 6.36
CA ALA A 62 -3.83 -8.71 6.17
C ALA A 62 -4.15 -8.17 4.78
N ALA A 63 -3.94 -8.95 3.73
CA ALA A 63 -4.28 -8.56 2.36
C ALA A 63 -5.77 -8.26 2.22
N ARG A 64 -6.63 -9.18 2.68
CA ARG A 64 -8.09 -9.00 2.63
C ARG A 64 -8.59 -7.79 3.44
N ILE A 65 -7.96 -7.50 4.59
CA ILE A 65 -8.27 -6.31 5.40
C ILE A 65 -7.83 -5.04 4.66
N MET A 66 -6.67 -5.05 4.00
CA MET A 66 -6.21 -3.90 3.22
C MET A 66 -7.17 -3.56 2.08
N ASP A 67 -7.73 -4.56 1.40
CA ASP A 67 -8.66 -4.34 0.28
C ASP A 67 -10.04 -3.89 0.75
N SER A 68 -10.57 -4.50 1.82
CA SER A 68 -11.88 -4.11 2.38
C SER A 68 -11.83 -2.80 3.19
N HIS A 69 -10.69 -2.49 3.79
CA HIS A 69 -10.48 -1.31 4.64
C HIS A 69 -9.25 -0.50 4.18
N PRO A 70 -9.28 0.05 2.96
CA PRO A 70 -8.11 0.73 2.37
C PRO A 70 -7.69 1.97 3.17
N HIS A 71 -8.65 2.59 3.86
CA HIS A 71 -8.45 3.73 4.74
C HIS A 71 -7.78 3.39 6.08
N TRP A 72 -7.53 2.13 6.42
CA TRP A 72 -6.87 1.77 7.69
C TRP A 72 -5.34 1.92 7.62
N SER A 73 -4.75 2.41 8.70
CA SER A 73 -3.30 2.49 8.84
C SER A 73 -2.64 1.12 9.04
N ASP A 74 -1.38 1.00 8.64
CA ASP A 74 -0.60 -0.23 8.77
C ASP A 74 -0.50 -0.72 10.21
N ARG A 75 -0.44 0.20 11.18
CA ARG A 75 -0.44 -0.15 12.61
C ARG A 75 -1.77 -0.73 13.09
N LYS A 76 -2.89 -0.26 12.55
CA LYS A 76 -4.22 -0.80 12.90
C LYS A 76 -4.34 -2.23 12.39
N ILE A 77 -3.99 -2.47 11.13
CA ILE A 77 -4.02 -3.81 10.51
C ILE A 77 -3.02 -4.76 11.17
N ALA A 78 -1.80 -4.28 11.47
CA ALA A 78 -0.78 -5.03 12.20
C ALA A 78 -1.29 -5.55 13.55
N ARG A 79 -1.99 -4.68 14.30
CA ARG A 79 -2.62 -5.08 15.56
C ARG A 79 -3.65 -6.17 15.33
N THR A 80 -4.65 -5.92 14.48
CA THR A 80 -5.72 -6.89 14.19
C THR A 80 -5.16 -8.25 13.77
N THR A 81 -4.15 -8.28 12.89
CA THR A 81 -3.59 -9.52 12.35
C THR A 81 -2.49 -10.15 13.21
N GLY A 82 -1.89 -9.43 14.16
CA GLY A 82 -0.71 -9.90 14.90
C GLY A 82 0.58 -9.90 14.08
N LEU A 83 0.65 -9.13 12.98
CA LEU A 83 1.85 -8.95 12.17
C LEU A 83 2.61 -7.68 12.58
N ALA A 84 3.89 -7.57 12.20
CA ALA A 84 4.63 -6.33 12.36
C ALA A 84 4.13 -5.27 11.37
N ALA A 85 4.07 -4.00 11.80
CA ALA A 85 3.65 -2.90 10.94
C ALA A 85 4.54 -2.74 9.69
N SER A 86 5.83 -3.11 9.78
CA SER A 86 6.74 -3.17 8.62
C SER A 86 6.36 -4.26 7.61
N THR A 87 5.87 -5.41 8.08
CA THR A 87 5.36 -6.48 7.21
C THR A 87 4.11 -6.02 6.46
N ILE A 88 3.19 -5.32 7.14
CA ILE A 88 2.02 -4.74 6.48
C ILE A 88 2.42 -3.68 5.46
N ALA A 89 3.36 -2.79 5.80
CA ALA A 89 3.87 -1.79 4.86
C ALA A 89 4.48 -2.42 3.61
N SER A 90 5.25 -3.51 3.76
CA SER A 90 5.82 -4.27 2.65
C SER A 90 4.73 -4.92 1.79
N LEU A 91 3.75 -5.60 2.41
CA LEU A 91 2.61 -6.19 1.69
C LEU A 91 1.83 -5.14 0.90
N ARG A 92 1.62 -3.96 1.49
CA ARG A 92 0.92 -2.85 0.83
C ARG A 92 1.73 -2.24 -0.31
N SER A 93 3.06 -2.16 -0.17
CA SER A 93 3.92 -1.67 -1.27
C SER A 93 3.99 -2.63 -2.46
N SER A 94 3.70 -3.91 -2.22
CA SER A 94 3.60 -4.93 -3.27
C SER A 94 2.19 -5.08 -3.83
N SER A 95 1.18 -4.42 -3.25
CA SER A 95 -0.20 -4.45 -3.72
C SER A 95 -0.52 -3.21 -4.57
N ILE A 96 -1.32 -3.40 -5.62
CA ILE A 96 -1.75 -2.36 -6.57
C ILE A 96 -2.90 -1.51 -5.97
N SER A 97 -3.38 -1.87 -4.78
CA SER A 97 -4.53 -1.26 -4.13
C SER A 97 -4.21 0.18 -3.70
N GLY A 98 -4.96 1.14 -4.28
CA GLY A 98 -4.63 2.56 -4.37
C GLY A 98 -4.11 3.23 -3.10
N THR A 99 -3.14 4.13 -3.29
CA THR A 99 -2.63 5.00 -2.22
C THR A 99 -3.71 5.96 -1.73
N VAL A 100 -4.43 5.58 -0.68
CA VAL A 100 -5.34 6.50 0.01
C VAL A 100 -4.53 7.64 0.63
N GLU A 101 -4.86 8.90 0.31
CA GLU A 101 -4.15 10.10 0.82
C GLU A 101 -4.24 10.26 2.34
N ARG A 102 -5.25 9.66 2.96
CA ARG A 102 -5.55 9.77 4.39
C ARG A 102 -5.82 8.39 4.98
N ARG A 103 -5.16 8.07 6.09
CA ARG A 103 -5.32 6.79 6.80
C ARG A 103 -5.77 7.01 8.23
N THR A 104 -6.66 6.14 8.68
CA THR A 104 -7.21 6.11 10.03
C THR A 104 -6.27 5.33 10.94
N GLY A 105 -5.78 6.03 11.95
CA GLY A 105 -4.96 5.47 13.00
C GLY A 105 -5.74 4.52 13.91
N GLN A 106 -4.98 3.84 14.77
CA GLN A 106 -5.52 2.99 15.82
C GLN A 106 -6.45 3.76 16.79
N ASP A 107 -6.18 5.05 16.99
CA ASP A 107 -6.95 5.99 17.81
C ASP A 107 -8.19 6.55 17.10
N GLY A 108 -8.55 6.02 15.93
CA GLY A 108 -9.65 6.54 15.10
C GLY A 108 -9.31 7.86 14.41
N ARG A 109 -8.11 8.43 14.61
CA ARG A 109 -7.72 9.72 14.03
C ARG A 109 -7.18 9.57 12.62
N ILE A 110 -7.68 10.38 11.71
CA ILE A 110 -7.24 10.44 10.31
C ILE A 110 -5.91 11.20 10.23
N ARG A 111 -4.91 10.60 9.59
CA ARG A 111 -3.59 11.21 9.34
C ARG A 111 -3.27 11.19 7.84
N PRO A 112 -2.63 12.24 7.28
CA PRO A 112 -2.08 12.19 5.94
C PRO A 112 -1.10 11.01 5.79
N ASN A 113 -1.16 10.32 4.65
CA ASN A 113 -0.38 9.12 4.36
C ASN A 113 1.14 9.42 4.22
N ASP A 114 1.50 10.67 3.96
CA ASP A 114 2.89 11.12 3.94
C ASP A 114 3.10 12.37 4.83
N GLY A 115 3.60 12.14 6.05
CA GLY A 115 3.97 13.21 6.99
C GLY A 115 5.34 13.83 6.72
N THR A 116 6.11 13.31 5.76
CA THR A 116 7.50 13.77 5.53
C THR A 116 7.55 15.08 4.76
N GLY A 117 6.74 15.22 3.70
CA GLY A 117 6.63 16.48 2.94
C GLY A 117 6.08 17.64 3.78
N GLY A 118 5.21 17.35 4.75
CA GLY A 118 4.73 18.35 5.71
C GLY A 118 5.78 18.74 6.76
N ARG A 119 6.58 17.79 7.24
CA ARG A 119 7.70 18.07 8.15
C ARG A 119 8.82 18.88 7.48
N GLN A 120 9.12 18.61 6.21
CA GLN A 120 10.10 19.38 5.45
C GLN A 120 9.63 20.82 5.25
N ARG A 121 8.39 21.03 4.77
CA ARG A 121 7.80 22.37 4.68
C ARG A 121 7.80 23.12 6.01
N ALA A 122 7.51 22.44 7.11
CA ALA A 122 7.60 23.03 8.44
C ALA A 122 9.04 23.40 8.82
N SER A 123 10.03 22.59 8.43
CA SER A 123 11.45 22.88 8.61
C SER A 123 11.87 24.12 7.83
N ASP A 124 11.50 24.21 6.56
CA ASP A 124 11.86 25.33 5.68
C ASP A 124 11.24 26.64 6.17
N LEU A 125 9.97 26.61 6.60
CA LEU A 125 9.29 27.76 7.19
C LEU A 125 9.94 28.23 8.50
N LEU A 126 10.41 27.29 9.32
CA LEU A 126 11.10 27.61 10.58
C LEU A 126 12.53 28.11 10.35
N ALA A 127 13.18 27.68 9.27
CA ALA A 127 14.48 28.19 8.85
C ALA A 127 14.37 29.64 8.31
N GLN A 128 13.32 29.93 7.54
CA GLN A 128 13.05 31.27 7.01
C GLN A 128 12.54 32.22 8.10
N ASN A 129 11.66 31.74 8.99
CA ASN A 129 11.06 32.53 10.06
C ASN A 129 11.11 31.78 11.41
N PRO A 130 12.23 31.86 12.15
CA PRO A 130 12.40 31.15 13.42
C PRO A 130 11.36 31.49 14.51
N ASN A 131 10.78 32.70 14.42
CA ASN A 131 9.80 33.23 15.37
C ASN A 131 8.34 32.95 14.99
N ALA A 132 8.07 32.31 13.84
CA ALA A 132 6.70 32.00 13.42
C ALA A 132 5.95 31.19 14.50
N SER A 133 4.63 31.35 14.62
CA SER A 133 3.89 30.58 15.63
C SER A 133 3.76 29.10 15.25
N VAL A 134 3.73 28.18 16.22
CA VAL A 134 3.62 26.72 15.93
C VAL A 134 2.33 26.40 15.16
N ARG A 135 1.24 27.12 15.49
CA ARG A 135 -0.06 26.96 14.82
C ARG A 135 -0.03 27.42 13.37
N GLU A 136 0.66 28.52 13.08
CA GLU A 136 0.82 29.04 11.73
C GLU A 136 1.69 28.12 10.87
N VAL A 137 2.82 27.65 11.42
CA VAL A 137 3.65 26.63 10.75
C VAL A 137 2.86 25.36 10.46
N ALA A 138 2.05 24.88 11.42
CA ALA A 138 1.19 23.71 11.23
C ALA A 138 0.17 23.91 10.09
N LYS A 139 -0.45 25.10 10.02
CA LYS A 139 -1.43 25.47 8.99
C LYS A 139 -0.79 25.51 7.60
N ILE A 140 0.32 26.23 7.44
CA ILE A 140 1.00 26.41 6.15
C ILE A 140 1.61 25.08 5.69
N ALA A 141 2.23 24.32 6.59
CA ALA A 141 2.83 23.03 6.28
C ALA A 141 1.81 21.88 6.16
N ARG A 142 0.52 22.14 6.42
CA ARG A 142 -0.57 21.15 6.42
C ARG A 142 -0.26 19.93 7.29
N ILE A 143 0.24 20.17 8.51
CA ILE A 143 0.55 19.15 9.52
C ILE A 143 -0.17 19.44 10.83
N SER A 144 -0.16 18.47 11.75
CA SER A 144 -0.70 18.69 13.10
C SER A 144 0.17 19.68 13.89
N VAL A 145 -0.45 20.41 14.82
CA VAL A 145 0.26 21.31 15.76
C VAL A 145 1.33 20.57 16.56
N GLY A 146 1.04 19.32 16.98
CA GLY A 146 2.02 18.47 17.65
C GLY A 146 3.23 18.13 16.77
N THR A 147 3.01 17.86 15.48
CA THR A 147 4.09 17.64 14.50
C THR A 147 4.94 18.90 14.30
N ALA A 148 4.32 20.07 14.20
CA ALA A 148 5.04 21.34 14.06
C ALA A 148 5.86 21.68 15.32
N SER A 149 5.31 21.37 16.51
CA SER A 149 6.01 21.53 17.78
C SER A 149 7.23 20.60 17.88
N ASP A 150 7.06 19.33 17.48
CA ASP A 150 8.12 18.33 17.42
C ASP A 150 9.25 18.76 16.47
N VAL A 151 8.91 19.23 15.26
CA VAL A 151 9.90 19.75 14.29
C VAL A 151 10.69 20.94 14.88
N ARG A 152 10.01 21.90 15.51
CA ARG A 152 10.67 23.05 16.15
C ARG A 152 11.60 22.64 17.28
N ALA A 153 11.15 21.71 18.13
CA ALA A 153 11.95 21.21 19.24
C ALA A 153 13.23 20.50 18.74
N ARG A 154 13.14 19.75 17.64
CA ARG A 154 14.29 19.09 17.01
C ARG A 154 15.27 20.09 16.40
N LEU A 155 14.78 21.07 15.66
CA LEU A 155 15.64 22.13 15.08
C LEU A 155 16.38 22.94 16.16
N ARG A 156 15.72 23.25 17.29
CA ARG A 156 16.38 23.91 18.43
C ARG A 156 17.50 23.08 19.06
N ARG A 157 17.45 21.76 18.93
CA ARG A 157 18.51 20.84 19.39
C ARG A 157 19.57 20.55 18.32
N GLY A 158 19.50 21.19 17.15
CA GLY A 158 20.38 20.90 16.02
C GLY A 158 20.11 19.56 15.33
N GLU A 159 18.96 18.92 15.61
CA GLU A 159 18.57 17.67 14.96
C GLU A 159 17.81 17.93 13.65
N PRO A 160 17.96 17.06 12.64
CA PRO A 160 17.21 17.19 11.40
C PRO A 160 15.70 16.99 11.63
N ALA A 161 14.85 17.83 11.04
CA ALA A 161 13.38 17.78 11.19
C ALA A 161 12.73 16.43 10.83
N VAL A 162 13.39 15.68 9.95
CA VAL A 162 13.03 14.34 9.49
C VAL A 162 14.08 13.34 10.01
N THR A 163 13.66 12.20 10.53
CA THR A 163 14.62 11.21 11.09
C THR A 163 15.46 10.56 9.97
N ALA A 164 16.68 10.08 10.27
CA ALA A 164 17.55 9.43 9.28
C ALA A 164 16.86 8.27 8.55
N ARG A 165 15.99 7.52 9.25
CA ARG A 165 15.15 6.45 8.68
C ARG A 165 14.09 6.97 7.71
N GLN A 166 13.55 8.17 7.94
CA GLN A 166 12.58 8.82 7.05
C GLN A 166 13.28 9.55 5.88
N GLN A 167 14.48 10.08 6.09
CA GLN A 167 15.34 10.60 5.02
C GLN A 167 15.81 9.48 4.08
N ALA A 168 16.11 8.28 4.61
CA ALA A 168 16.38 7.10 3.79
C ALA A 168 15.18 6.72 2.93
N VAL A 169 13.95 6.76 3.46
CA VAL A 169 12.72 6.49 2.68
C VAL A 169 12.48 7.55 1.59
N LEU A 170 12.83 8.82 1.83
CA LEU A 170 12.78 9.87 0.80
C LEU A 170 13.86 9.69 -0.28
N LYS A 171 15.09 9.33 0.11
CA LYS A 171 16.19 9.01 -0.83
C LYS A 171 15.99 7.68 -1.58
N LEU A 172 15.15 6.78 -1.06
CA LEU A 172 14.79 5.50 -1.70
C LEU A 172 13.58 5.60 -2.65
N ARG A 173 12.80 6.69 -2.60
CA ARG A 173 11.64 6.87 -3.50
C ARG A 173 11.96 7.09 -4.99
N PRO A 174 13.13 7.59 -5.40
CA PRO A 174 13.57 7.50 -6.80
C PRO A 174 14.45 6.27 -7.08
N ALA A 175 14.59 5.33 -6.15
CA ALA A 175 15.39 4.10 -6.35
C ALA A 175 14.53 2.82 -6.37
N ALA A 176 13.39 2.80 -5.65
CA ALA A 176 12.48 1.65 -5.63
C ALA A 176 11.61 1.52 -6.91
N ALA A 177 11.42 2.61 -7.66
CA ALA A 177 10.82 2.54 -9.00
C ALA A 177 11.83 2.02 -10.05
N THR A 178 13.12 2.13 -9.75
CA THR A 178 14.24 2.02 -10.71
C THR A 178 15.02 0.72 -10.54
N GLN A 179 14.79 -0.04 -9.47
CA GLN A 179 15.27 -1.41 -9.29
C GLN A 179 14.31 -2.49 -9.81
N ARG A 180 13.31 -2.13 -10.63
CA ARG A 180 12.60 -3.10 -11.49
C ARG A 180 13.29 -3.31 -12.83
N THR A 181 14.61 -3.17 -12.91
CA THR A 181 15.39 -3.94 -13.88
C THR A 181 15.53 -5.37 -13.37
N SER A 182 14.39 -6.01 -13.11
CA SER A 182 14.43 -7.42 -12.74
C SER A 182 14.83 -8.19 -14.01
N PRO A 183 15.86 -9.05 -13.98
CA PRO A 183 16.15 -10.01 -15.05
C PRO A 183 14.94 -10.92 -15.42
N ASP A 184 13.84 -10.76 -14.68
CA ASP A 184 12.53 -11.33 -14.89
C ASP A 184 11.71 -10.69 -16.03
N TYR A 185 11.85 -9.37 -16.32
CA TYR A 185 11.00 -8.72 -17.35
C TYR A 185 11.21 -9.32 -18.74
N GLY A 186 12.48 -9.44 -19.15
CA GLY A 186 12.84 -10.06 -20.42
C GLY A 186 12.45 -11.54 -20.49
N ARG A 187 12.53 -12.27 -19.38
CA ARG A 187 12.15 -13.69 -19.29
C ARG A 187 10.64 -13.88 -19.38
N VAL A 188 9.86 -13.07 -18.67
CA VAL A 188 8.39 -13.08 -18.70
C VAL A 188 7.89 -12.67 -20.08
N LEU A 189 8.45 -11.61 -20.69
CA LEU A 189 8.11 -11.21 -22.05
C LEU A 189 8.42 -12.32 -23.07
N GLN A 190 9.55 -13.02 -22.91
CA GLN A 190 9.89 -14.14 -23.77
C GLN A 190 8.94 -15.34 -23.58
N SER A 191 8.40 -15.54 -22.38
CA SER A 191 7.36 -16.53 -22.12
C SER A 191 6.05 -16.16 -22.82
N LEU A 192 5.61 -14.90 -22.70
CA LEU A 192 4.39 -14.39 -23.36
C LEU A 192 4.49 -14.45 -24.90
N ARG A 193 5.68 -14.23 -25.47
CA ARG A 193 5.93 -14.39 -26.92
C ARG A 193 5.79 -15.83 -27.42
N LYS A 194 6.00 -16.80 -26.54
CA LYS A 194 5.84 -18.23 -26.85
C LYS A 194 4.39 -18.69 -26.72
N ASP A 195 3.50 -17.88 -26.13
CA ASP A 195 2.09 -18.21 -25.96
C ASP A 195 1.33 -18.12 -27.30
N PRO A 196 0.74 -19.22 -27.80
CA PRO A 196 -0.05 -19.24 -29.03
C PRO A 196 -1.24 -18.27 -29.01
N SER A 197 -1.90 -18.08 -27.86
CA SER A 197 -3.09 -17.24 -27.72
C SER A 197 -2.81 -15.75 -27.96
N LEU A 198 -1.57 -15.32 -27.67
CA LEU A 198 -1.11 -13.95 -27.91
C LEU A 198 -0.40 -13.81 -29.26
N ARG A 199 0.31 -14.85 -29.70
CA ARG A 199 1.07 -14.82 -30.95
C ARG A 199 0.18 -14.82 -32.19
N PHE A 200 -0.93 -15.55 -32.15
CA PHE A 200 -1.79 -15.75 -33.33
C PHE A 200 -2.93 -14.74 -33.46
N THR A 201 -3.10 -13.83 -32.49
CA THR A 201 -4.11 -12.75 -32.55
C THR A 201 -3.48 -11.39 -32.87
N ASP A 202 -4.18 -10.53 -33.63
CA ASP A 202 -3.71 -9.16 -33.90
C ASP A 202 -3.60 -8.32 -32.62
N VAL A 203 -4.56 -8.51 -31.71
CA VAL A 203 -4.59 -7.85 -30.39
C VAL A 203 -3.42 -8.30 -29.53
N GLY A 204 -3.13 -9.60 -29.47
CA GLY A 204 -2.00 -10.15 -28.72
C GLY A 204 -0.65 -9.71 -29.28
N ARG A 205 -0.48 -9.70 -30.62
CA ARG A 205 0.74 -9.16 -31.26
C ARG A 205 0.95 -7.68 -30.96
N ARG A 206 -0.13 -6.88 -30.94
CA ARG A 206 -0.07 -5.46 -30.60
C ARG A 206 0.35 -5.26 -29.14
N LEU A 207 -0.21 -6.04 -28.22
CA LEU A 207 0.18 -6.03 -26.81
C LEU A 207 1.67 -6.40 -26.64
N LEU A 208 2.14 -7.44 -27.31
CA LEU A 208 3.55 -7.87 -27.24
C LEU A 208 4.52 -6.79 -27.73
N ARG A 209 4.17 -6.04 -28.79
CA ARG A 209 4.99 -4.90 -29.27
C ARG A 209 5.02 -3.75 -28.28
N LEU A 210 3.89 -3.45 -27.65
CA LEU A 210 3.81 -2.39 -26.64
C LEU A 210 4.65 -2.75 -25.40
N LEU A 211 4.59 -4.00 -24.93
CA LEU A 211 5.41 -4.46 -23.80
C LEU A 211 6.90 -4.48 -24.14
N ASP A 212 7.28 -4.83 -25.37
CA ASP A 212 8.67 -4.79 -25.80
C ASP A 212 9.24 -3.35 -25.82
N GLY A 213 8.45 -2.39 -26.32
CA GLY A 213 8.83 -0.98 -26.34
C GLY A 213 8.79 -0.30 -24.96
N ALA A 214 8.04 -0.85 -24.01
CA ALA A 214 7.93 -0.35 -22.64
C ALA A 214 8.94 -0.99 -21.67
N ALA A 215 9.88 -1.78 -22.18
CA ALA A 215 10.94 -2.38 -21.36
C ALA A 215 11.67 -1.28 -20.58
N PRO A 216 11.68 -1.33 -19.24
CA PRO A 216 12.41 -0.34 -18.46
C PRO A 216 13.89 -0.50 -18.80
N GLY A 217 14.46 0.54 -19.43
CA GLY A 217 15.90 0.65 -19.61
C GLY A 217 16.63 0.63 -18.26
N SER A 218 17.94 0.45 -18.28
CA SER A 218 18.71 0.54 -17.03
C SER A 218 18.56 1.92 -16.39
N VAL A 219 18.77 2.00 -15.07
CA VAL A 219 18.72 3.27 -14.33
C VAL A 219 19.65 4.30 -14.97
N GLU A 220 20.82 3.84 -15.39
CA GLU A 220 21.86 4.63 -16.05
C GLU A 220 21.42 5.10 -17.43
N GLN A 221 20.74 4.26 -18.21
CA GLN A 221 20.18 4.65 -19.51
C GLN A 221 19.07 5.69 -19.38
N ILE A 222 18.19 5.54 -18.39
CA ILE A 222 17.11 6.51 -18.13
C ILE A 222 17.69 7.86 -17.71
N ALA A 223 18.73 7.86 -16.87
CA ALA A 223 19.44 9.09 -16.49
C ALA A 223 20.11 9.77 -17.68
N GLN A 224 20.81 9.01 -18.53
CA GLN A 224 21.41 9.53 -19.76
C GLN A 224 20.38 10.13 -20.72
N ILE A 225 19.22 9.48 -20.88
CA ILE A 225 18.14 10.01 -21.71
C ILE A 225 17.66 11.34 -21.12
N ALA A 226 17.36 11.40 -19.82
CA ALA A 226 16.91 12.62 -19.15
C ALA A 226 17.92 13.78 -19.30
N ASP A 227 19.22 13.50 -19.16
CA ASP A 227 20.28 14.49 -19.29
C ASP A 227 20.45 15.00 -20.73
N SER A 228 20.08 14.19 -21.74
CA SER A 228 20.16 14.54 -23.16
C SER A 228 18.96 15.35 -23.69
N VAL A 229 17.87 15.48 -22.92
CA VAL A 229 16.68 16.23 -23.37
C VAL A 229 16.93 17.75 -23.31
N PRO A 230 16.78 18.48 -24.44
CA PRO A 230 16.90 19.94 -24.45
C PRO A 230 15.90 20.62 -23.51
N GLU A 231 16.31 21.69 -22.82
CA GLU A 231 15.51 22.36 -21.79
C GLU A 231 14.07 22.69 -22.24
N HIS A 232 13.93 23.21 -23.46
CA HIS A 232 12.63 23.61 -24.03
C HIS A 232 11.71 22.43 -24.35
N CYS A 233 12.24 21.21 -24.51
CA CYS A 233 11.45 20.00 -24.77
C CYS A 233 11.08 19.25 -23.49
N ARG A 234 11.69 19.58 -22.34
CA ARG A 234 11.52 18.81 -21.09
C ARG A 234 10.08 18.73 -20.64
N ILE A 235 9.33 19.84 -20.71
CA ILE A 235 7.93 19.89 -20.27
C ILE A 235 7.08 18.93 -21.11
N VAL A 236 7.23 18.98 -22.44
CA VAL A 236 6.49 18.12 -23.37
C VAL A 236 6.83 16.65 -23.15
N VAL A 237 8.12 16.33 -22.98
CA VAL A 237 8.56 14.95 -22.72
C VAL A 237 8.03 14.43 -21.38
N VAL A 238 7.99 15.26 -20.34
CA VAL A 238 7.41 14.92 -19.04
C VAL A 238 5.92 14.60 -19.16
N ASP A 239 5.17 15.43 -19.87
CA ASP A 239 3.72 15.23 -20.03
C ASP A 239 3.42 13.97 -20.85
N MET A 240 4.14 13.75 -21.96
CA MET A 240 4.02 12.51 -22.74
C MET A 240 4.38 11.26 -21.93
N ALA A 241 5.44 11.33 -21.10
CA ALA A 241 5.81 10.20 -20.25
C ALA A 241 4.73 9.89 -19.20
N ARG A 242 4.07 10.91 -18.64
CA ARG A 242 2.97 10.76 -17.69
C ARG A 242 1.72 10.18 -18.35
N GLU A 243 1.39 10.60 -19.56
CA GLU A 243 0.27 10.03 -20.33
C GLU A 243 0.49 8.56 -20.65
N CYS A 244 1.70 8.19 -21.08
CA CYS A 244 2.08 6.79 -21.29
C CYS A 244 1.94 5.98 -20.00
N ALA A 245 2.39 6.51 -18.86
CA ALA A 245 2.24 5.84 -17.57
C ALA A 245 0.75 5.64 -17.18
N ALA A 246 -0.09 6.66 -17.40
CA ALA A 246 -1.52 6.58 -17.14
C ALA A 246 -2.23 5.54 -18.03
N ALA A 247 -1.84 5.44 -19.31
CA ALA A 247 -2.38 4.43 -20.22
C ALA A 247 -2.01 3.00 -19.79
N TRP A 248 -0.76 2.77 -19.37
CA TRP A 248 -0.33 1.49 -18.82
C TRP A 248 -1.05 1.13 -17.52
N GLN A 249 -1.26 2.11 -16.63
CA GLN A 249 -2.02 1.91 -15.41
C GLN A 249 -3.47 1.54 -15.72
N HIS A 250 -4.11 2.23 -16.66
CA HIS A 250 -5.49 1.93 -17.07
C HIS A 250 -5.63 0.51 -17.63
N LEU A 251 -4.67 0.05 -18.46
CA LEU A 251 -4.65 -1.33 -18.96
C LEU A 251 -4.53 -2.34 -17.81
N ALA A 252 -3.64 -2.10 -16.84
CA ALA A 252 -3.48 -2.96 -15.67
C ALA A 252 -4.76 -3.03 -14.83
N ASP A 253 -5.41 -1.89 -14.60
CA ASP A 253 -6.67 -1.81 -13.85
C ASP A 253 -7.80 -2.57 -14.58
N GLN A 254 -7.89 -2.46 -15.91
CA GLN A 254 -8.87 -3.21 -16.70
C GLN A 254 -8.65 -4.72 -16.64
N LEU A 255 -7.39 -5.19 -16.64
CA LEU A 255 -7.08 -6.61 -16.53
C LEU A 255 -7.37 -7.14 -15.12
N ALA A 256 -7.01 -6.39 -14.07
CA ALA A 256 -7.31 -6.74 -12.69
C ALA A 256 -8.81 -6.81 -12.39
N GLY A 257 -9.62 -5.96 -13.03
CA GLY A 257 -11.08 -5.99 -12.92
C GLY A 257 -11.74 -7.21 -13.58
N ARG A 258 -11.09 -7.84 -14.57
CA ARG A 258 -11.64 -9.01 -15.30
C ARG A 258 -11.43 -10.34 -14.58
N ASP A 259 -10.56 -10.40 -13.58
CA ASP A 259 -10.37 -11.59 -12.72
C ASP A 259 -11.47 -11.78 -11.67
N THR A 260 -12.52 -10.93 -11.69
CA THR A 260 -13.62 -10.94 -10.71
C THR A 260 -15.00 -11.28 -11.31
N ALA A 261 -15.06 -11.79 -12.54
CA ALA A 261 -16.31 -12.23 -13.18
C ALA A 261 -16.38 -13.76 -13.32
#